data_AF-A0AB37U7B8-F1
#
_entry.id   AF-A0AB37U7B8-F1
#
_cell.length_a   1.000
_cell.length_b   1.000
_cell.length_c   1.000
_cell.angle_alpha   90.00
_cell.angle_beta   90.00
_cell.angle_gamma   90.00
#
_symmetry.space_group_name_H-M   'P 1'
#
loop_
_entity.id
_entity.type
_entity.pdbx_description
1 polymer ?
#
loop_
_entity_poly.entity_id
_entity_poly.type
_entity_poly.pdbx_seq_one_letter_code
_entity_poly.pdbx_strand_id
1 'polypeptide(L)' 'MKTLAKWSVEDYHRTIEADILRDRHVELLAGDIVEKSPETPIPHS' A
#
# COMPACT_ATOMS: atom_id res chain seq x y z
N MET A 1 0.57 17.89 16.34
CA MET A 1 0.30 17.58 14.91
C MET A 1 1.14 16.36 14.57
N LYS A 2 0.56 15.28 14.04
CA LYS A 2 1.32 14.07 13.65
C LYS A 2 1.59 14.15 12.16
N THR A 3 2.80 14.54 11.78
CA THR A 3 3.27 14.44 10.39
C THR A 3 3.59 12.98 10.11
N LEU A 4 2.84 12.35 9.21
CA LEU A 4 3.22 11.04 8.68
C LEU A 4 4.48 11.24 7.85
N ALA A 5 5.53 10.48 8.18
CA ALA A 5 6.74 10.47 7.37
C ALA A 5 6.39 9.89 5.99
N LYS A 6 6.90 10.53 4.92
CA LYS A 6 6.78 9.99 3.57
C LYS A 6 7.63 8.74 3.43
N TRP A 7 7.05 7.71 2.83
CA TRP A 7 7.70 6.45 2.57
C TRP A 7 8.62 6.57 1.35
N SER A 8 9.83 6.05 1.48
CA SER A 8 10.70 5.79 0.33
C SER A 8 10.30 4.48 -0.33
N VAL A 9 10.57 4.38 -1.64
CA VAL A 9 10.36 3.14 -2.42
C VAL A 9 11.09 1.97 -1.77
N GLU A 10 12.33 2.17 -1.29
CA GLU A 10 13.12 1.14 -0.61
C GLU A 10 12.43 0.63 0.68
N ASP A 11 11.86 1.53 1.48
CA ASP A 11 11.19 1.20 2.73
C ASP A 11 9.88 0.45 2.47
N TYR A 12 9.14 0.86 1.44
CA TYR A 12 7.98 0.14 0.94
C TYR A 12 8.34 -1.29 0.51
N HIS A 13 9.37 -1.46 -0.32
CA HIS A 13 9.82 -2.79 -0.75
C HIS A 13 10.21 -3.67 0.44
N ARG A 14 10.99 -3.13 1.38
CA ARG A 14 11.41 -3.86 2.57
C ARG A 14 10.24 -4.33 3.43
N THR A 15 9.17 -3.52 3.49
CA THR A 15 7.96 -3.82 4.25
C THR A 15 7.09 -4.87 3.55
N ILE A 16 7.05 -4.86 2.21
CA ILE A 16 6.42 -5.91 1.40
C ILE A 16 7.20 -7.24 1.53
N GLU A 17 8.53 -7.20 1.48
CA GLU A 17 9.40 -8.38 1.68
C GLU A 17 9.26 -8.97 3.08
N ALA A 18 9.04 -8.13 4.09
CA ALA A 18 8.78 -8.55 5.47
C ALA A 18 7.36 -9.09 5.70
N ASP A 19 6.54 -9.19 4.65
CA ASP A 19 5.14 -9.65 4.69
C ASP A 19 4.17 -8.75 5.49
N ILE A 20 4.65 -7.62 6.04
CA ILE A 20 3.89 -6.73 6.94
C ILE A 20 2.67 -6.10 6.25
N LEU A 21 2.84 -5.70 4.99
CA LEU A 21 1.81 -5.09 4.17
C LEU A 21 1.20 -6.07 3.17
N ARG A 22 1.51 -7.37 3.27
CA ARG A 22 1.05 -8.35 2.26
C ARG A 22 -0.41 -8.75 2.45
N ASP A 23 -0.89 -8.68 3.69
CA ASP A 23 -2.28 -8.94 4.05
C ASP A 23 -3.23 -7.78 3.66
N ARG A 24 -2.66 -6.58 3.44
CA ARG A 24 -3.42 -5.40 3.00
C ARG A 24 -3.02 -5.03 1.59
N HIS A 25 -3.98 -4.93 0.69
CA HIS A 25 -3.70 -4.46 -0.66
C HIS A 25 -3.40 -2.95 -0.60
N VAL A 26 -2.13 -2.56 -0.62
CA VAL A 26 -1.70 -1.16 -0.51
C VAL A 26 -0.75 -0.80 -1.65
N GLU A 27 -0.72 0.47 -2.03
CA GLU A 27 0.17 1.01 -3.07
C GLU A 27 0.89 2.26 -2.57
N LEU A 28 2.15 2.43 -2.98
CA LEU A 28 2.92 3.64 -2.72
C LEU A 28 2.65 4.67 -3.82
N LEU A 29 1.94 5.74 -3.50
CA LEU A 29 1.65 6.88 -4.39
C LEU A 29 2.32 8.14 -3.87
N ALA A 30 3.28 8.69 -4.62
CA ALA A 30 3.97 9.95 -4.29
C ALA A 30 4.61 10.04 -2.88
N GLY A 31 4.97 8.89 -2.30
CA GLY A 31 5.50 8.77 -0.95
C GLY A 31 4.47 8.47 0.13
N ASP A 32 3.21 8.27 -0.25
CA ASP A 32 2.11 7.93 0.65
C ASP A 32 1.64 6.50 0.39
N ILE A 33 1.45 5.72 1.45
CA ILE A 33 0.88 4.38 1.36
C ILE A 33 -0.64 4.52 1.38
N VAL A 34 -1.26 4.23 0.24
CA VAL A 34 -2.72 4.23 0.08
C VAL A 34 -3.24 2.81 0.06
N GLU A 35 -4.42 2.58 0.62
CA GLU A 35 -5.10 1.30 0.47
C GLU A 35 -5.65 1.19 -0.95
N LYS A 36 -5.24 0.14 -1.65
CA LYS A 36 -5.83 -0.25 -2.92
C LYS A 36 -7.09 -1.02 -2.59
N SER A 37 -8.25 -0.44 -2.84
CA SER A 37 -9.51 -1.19 -2.77
C SER A 37 -9.36 -2.44 -3.64
N PRO A 38 -9.70 -3.65 -3.14
CA PRO A 38 -9.77 -4.80 -4.00
C PRO A 38 -10.77 -4.45 -5.10
N GLU A 39 -10.27 -4.36 -6.32
CA GLU A 39 -11.08 -4.42 -7.53
C GLU A 39 -11.66 -5.84 -7.56
N THR A 40 -12.62 -6.11 -6.68
CA THR A 40 -13.55 -7.22 -6.86
C THR A 40 -14.07 -7.05 -8.27
N PRO A 41 -13.82 -8.00 -9.19
CA PRO A 41 -14.53 -8.00 -10.44
C PRO A 41 -15.99 -8.20 -10.03
N ILE A 42 -16.75 -7.10 -9.93
CA ILE A 42 -18.19 -7.16 -10.01
C ILE A 42 -18.44 -7.88 -11.33
N PRO A 43 -18.94 -9.13 -11.31
CA PRO A 43 -19.27 -9.78 -12.56
C PRO A 43 -20.42 -8.96 -13.14
N HIS A 44 -20.11 -8.13 -14.13
CA HIS A 44 -21.13 -7.50 -14.94
C HIS A 44 -21.78 -8.65 -15.70
N SER A 45 -22.95 -9.07 -15.21
CA SER A 45 -23.77 -10.13 -15.80
C SER A 45 -24.40 -9.66 -17.11
#